data_AF-A0A7X6T2H9-F1
#
_entry.id   AF-A0A7X6T2H9-F1
#
_cell.length_a   1.000
_cell.length_b   1.000
_cell.length_c   1.000
_cell.angle_alpha   90.00
_cell.angle_beta   90.00
_cell.angle_gamma   90.00
#
_symmetry.space_group_name_H-M   'P 1'
#
loop_
_entity.id
_entity.type
_entity.pdbx_description
1 polymer ?
#
loop_
_entity_poly.entity_id
_entity_poly.type
_entity_poly.pdbx_seq_one_letter_code
_entity_poly.pdbx_strand_id
1 'polypeptide(L)'
;MLFEIVLSSFSGLYFMDQNEYYGNREGYSAGATVDSIRQAVDQIEKMNPQGDFYRLETRPHKTSNDPALYGYRGLSLFASTSPRAPVDFFRNLGFYNNGINSYQYRGATLFTEAFLGIKYVIAREETPALETERQIILGNDLVRVYENPYVFPLAFRVDKKTLDFQSVSGNAFKNQNQLVTAMVCGDSQLFEHLSYDQI
;
A
#
# COMPACT_ATOMS: atom_id res chain seq x y z
N MET A 1 5.46 19.95 -49.70
CA MET A 1 5.18 18.56 -49.29
C MET A 1 6.29 17.92 -48.44
N LEU A 2 7.47 17.50 -48.96
CA LEU A 2 8.52 16.88 -48.12
C LEU A 2 9.06 17.83 -47.03
N PHE A 3 9.32 19.09 -47.39
CA PHE A 3 9.82 20.10 -46.45
C PHE A 3 8.84 20.36 -45.30
N GLU A 4 7.54 20.46 -45.58
CA GLU A 4 6.50 20.70 -44.57
C GLU A 4 6.34 19.52 -43.61
N ILE A 5 6.42 18.28 -44.11
CA ILE A 5 6.39 17.07 -43.28
C ILE A 5 7.58 17.06 -42.33
N VAL A 6 8.77 17.38 -42.83
CA VAL A 6 9.99 17.45 -42.02
C VAL A 6 9.86 18.53 -40.96
N LEU A 7 9.47 19.75 -41.34
CA LEU A 7 9.32 20.86 -40.40
C LEU A 7 8.26 20.57 -39.32
N SER A 8 7.12 19.99 -39.72
CA SER A 8 6.04 19.61 -38.80
C SER A 8 6.48 18.50 -37.83
N SER A 9 7.23 17.52 -38.30
CA SER A 9 7.75 16.43 -37.45
C SER A 9 8.76 16.96 -36.43
N PHE A 10 9.72 17.79 -36.85
CA PHE A 10 10.68 18.40 -35.94
C PHE A 10 10.03 19.34 -34.93
N SER A 11 9.07 20.17 -35.37
CA SER A 11 8.33 21.04 -34.46
C SER A 11 7.51 20.25 -33.45
N GLY A 12 6.90 19.12 -33.86
CA GLY A 12 6.16 18.24 -32.97
C GLY A 12 7.06 17.56 -31.94
N LEU A 13 8.19 16.99 -32.37
CA LEU A 13 9.18 16.38 -31.49
C LEU A 13 9.78 17.39 -30.50
N TYR A 14 10.10 18.59 -30.96
CA TYR A 14 10.59 19.66 -30.08
C TYR A 14 9.55 20.05 -29.03
N PHE A 15 8.28 20.18 -29.42
CA PHE A 15 7.21 20.48 -28.46
C PHE A 15 7.02 19.35 -27.45
N MET A 16 7.06 18.09 -27.89
CA MET A 16 7.00 16.94 -26.99
C MET A 16 8.18 16.91 -26.02
N ASP A 17 9.40 17.13 -26.50
CA ASP A 17 10.60 17.16 -25.65
C ASP A 17 10.53 18.25 -24.55
N GLN A 18 10.00 19.42 -24.87
CA GLN A 18 9.92 20.53 -23.92
C GLN A 18 8.72 20.46 -22.96
N ASN A 19 7.67 19.69 -23.29
CA ASN A 19 6.43 19.67 -22.51
C ASN A 19 6.13 18.32 -21.85
N GLU A 20 6.69 17.22 -22.36
CA GLU A 20 6.48 15.89 -21.79
C GLU A 20 7.62 15.52 -20.84
N TYR A 21 7.26 15.01 -19.67
CA TYR A 21 8.23 14.50 -18.71
C TYR A 21 8.41 13.00 -18.94
N TYR A 22 9.59 12.61 -19.42
CA TYR A 22 9.95 11.20 -19.52
C TYR A 22 10.30 10.65 -18.14
N GLY A 23 9.73 9.51 -17.78
CA GLY A 23 10.08 8.81 -16.54
C GLY A 23 11.56 8.45 -16.53
N ASN A 24 12.31 8.97 -15.56
CA ASN A 24 13.69 8.54 -15.35
C ASN A 24 13.70 7.06 -14.93
N ARG A 25 14.60 6.25 -15.49
CA ARG A 25 14.81 4.85 -15.08
C ARG A 25 15.19 4.75 -13.60
N GLU A 26 15.93 5.73 -13.11
CA GLU A 26 16.33 5.86 -11.72
C GLU A 26 15.12 6.03 -10.79
N GLY A 27 15.07 5.23 -9.73
CA GLY A 27 13.95 5.18 -8.78
C GLY A 27 12.76 4.33 -9.23
N TYR A 28 12.73 3.84 -10.48
CA TYR A 28 11.77 2.84 -10.95
C TYR A 28 12.40 1.45 -11.02
N SER A 29 13.30 1.25 -11.99
CA SER A 29 13.91 -0.07 -12.24
C SER A 29 15.37 -0.15 -11.86
N ALA A 30 16.00 0.98 -11.52
CA ALA A 30 17.40 1.07 -11.13
C ALA A 30 17.66 2.16 -10.09
N GLY A 31 18.87 2.15 -9.52
CA GLY A 31 19.32 3.09 -8.51
C GLY A 31 19.42 2.42 -7.14
N ALA A 32 20.27 2.96 -6.28
CA ALA A 32 20.65 2.33 -5.02
C ALA A 32 19.45 2.06 -4.08
N THR A 33 18.44 2.93 -4.09
CA THR A 33 17.21 2.71 -3.31
C THR A 33 16.40 1.53 -3.85
N VAL A 34 16.28 1.39 -5.18
CA VAL A 34 15.57 0.25 -5.79
C VAL A 34 16.30 -1.05 -5.51
N ASP A 35 17.63 -1.04 -5.60
CA ASP A 35 18.46 -2.21 -5.30
C ASP A 35 18.34 -2.58 -3.81
N SER A 36 18.32 -1.59 -2.91
CA SER A 36 18.07 -1.80 -1.48
C SER A 36 16.68 -2.37 -1.18
N ILE A 37 15.64 -1.92 -1.87
CA ILE A 37 14.27 -2.46 -1.73
C ILE A 37 14.26 -3.94 -2.14
N ARG A 38 14.84 -4.28 -3.30
CA ARG A 38 14.88 -5.67 -3.78
C ARG A 38 15.72 -6.57 -2.88
N GLN A 39 16.85 -6.08 -2.37
CA GLN A 39 17.65 -6.80 -1.40
C GLN A 39 16.86 -7.08 -0.11
N ALA A 40 16.09 -6.09 0.38
CA ALA A 40 15.22 -6.28 1.53
C ALA A 40 14.12 -7.31 1.24
N VAL A 41 13.49 -7.29 0.06
CA VAL A 41 12.53 -8.32 -0.38
C VAL A 41 13.15 -9.71 -0.32
N ASP A 42 14.34 -9.90 -0.92
CA ASP A 42 15.04 -11.19 -0.94
C ASP A 42 15.38 -11.69 0.47
N GLN A 43 15.75 -10.79 1.39
CA GLN A 43 16.03 -11.14 2.78
C GLN A 43 14.75 -11.56 3.52
N ILE A 44 13.64 -10.85 3.29
CA ILE A 44 12.34 -11.18 3.85
C ILE A 44 11.87 -12.57 3.39
N GLU A 45 12.02 -12.87 2.11
CA GLU A 45 11.70 -14.20 1.57
C GLU A 45 12.53 -15.32 2.23
N LYS A 46 13.83 -15.07 2.47
CA LYS A 46 14.69 -16.04 3.16
C LYS A 46 14.33 -16.24 4.64
N MET A 47 13.83 -15.20 5.32
CA MET A 47 13.36 -15.28 6.70
C MET A 47 12.02 -16.02 6.86
N ASN A 48 11.24 -16.14 5.77
CA ASN A 48 9.92 -16.77 5.77
C ASN A 48 9.93 -17.97 4.79
N PRO A 49 10.66 -19.06 5.09
CA PRO A 49 10.77 -20.22 4.21
C PRO A 49 9.39 -20.88 3.95
N GLN A 50 9.28 -21.58 2.83
CA GLN A 50 8.03 -22.06 2.21
C GLN A 50 6.95 -22.52 3.20
N GLY A 51 5.88 -21.71 3.33
CA GLY A 51 4.69 -22.04 4.12
C GLY A 51 3.97 -20.81 4.67
N ASP A 52 4.72 -19.76 4.99
CA ASP A 52 4.16 -18.57 5.64
C ASP A 52 3.55 -17.61 4.62
N PHE A 53 2.25 -17.34 4.77
CA PHE A 53 1.58 -16.30 4.02
C PHE A 53 1.86 -14.94 4.67
N TYR A 54 2.43 -14.02 3.90
CA TYR A 54 2.58 -12.63 4.28
C TYR A 54 2.44 -11.74 3.05
N ARG A 55 2.13 -10.47 3.31
CA ARG A 55 2.25 -9.37 2.36
C ARG A 55 3.30 -8.38 2.82
N LEU A 56 3.85 -7.69 1.84
CA LEU A 56 4.84 -6.62 1.98
C LEU A 56 4.30 -5.36 1.32
N GLU A 57 4.61 -4.18 1.85
CA GLU A 57 4.38 -2.90 1.18
C GLU A 57 5.58 -1.95 1.29
N THR A 58 5.64 -0.96 0.40
CA THR A 58 6.68 0.08 0.41
C THR A 58 6.06 1.44 0.73
N ARG A 59 6.70 2.21 1.62
CA ARG A 59 6.33 3.59 1.94
C ARG A 59 7.52 4.57 1.83
N PRO A 60 7.30 5.78 1.29
CA PRO A 60 6.16 6.12 0.45
C PRO A 60 6.19 5.33 -0.86
N HIS A 61 5.01 5.09 -1.43
CA HIS A 61 4.84 4.46 -2.74
C HIS A 61 5.53 5.27 -3.87
N LYS A 62 6.04 4.59 -4.90
CA LYS A 62 6.52 5.20 -6.17
C LYS A 62 5.37 5.31 -7.18
N THR A 63 4.54 4.29 -7.22
CA THR A 63 3.48 4.07 -8.19
C THR A 63 2.27 3.42 -7.51
N SER A 64 1.17 3.29 -8.24
CA SER A 64 0.02 2.49 -7.79
C SER A 64 0.27 0.97 -7.83
N ASN A 65 1.43 0.53 -8.33
CA ASN A 65 1.78 -0.86 -8.63
C ASN A 65 3.17 -1.25 -8.10
N ASP A 66 3.60 -0.67 -6.98
CA ASP A 66 4.89 -0.98 -6.35
C ASP A 66 5.15 -2.47 -6.10
N PRO A 67 4.14 -3.29 -5.74
CA PRO A 67 4.34 -4.74 -5.64
C PRO A 67 4.85 -5.36 -6.94
N ALA A 68 4.32 -4.94 -8.09
CA ALA A 68 4.78 -5.41 -9.39
C ALA A 68 6.13 -4.79 -9.79
N LEU A 69 6.36 -3.53 -9.43
CA LEU A 69 7.59 -2.81 -9.74
C LEU A 69 8.82 -3.40 -9.04
N TYR A 70 8.65 -3.81 -7.77
CA TYR A 70 9.73 -4.30 -6.92
C TYR A 70 9.72 -5.81 -6.71
N GLY A 71 8.69 -6.51 -7.21
CA GLY A 71 8.65 -7.98 -7.25
C GLY A 71 8.27 -8.62 -5.93
N TYR A 72 7.25 -8.10 -5.23
CA TYR A 72 6.77 -8.66 -3.97
C TYR A 72 5.26 -8.84 -3.93
N ARG A 73 4.79 -9.65 -2.97
CA ARG A 73 3.35 -9.90 -2.73
C ARG A 73 2.76 -8.77 -1.90
N GLY A 74 2.19 -7.76 -2.54
CA GLY A 74 1.57 -6.62 -1.87
C GLY A 74 0.04 -6.57 -1.96
N LEU A 75 -0.51 -5.46 -1.48
CA LEU A 75 -1.91 -5.07 -1.60
C LEU A 75 -2.12 -4.10 -2.78
N SER A 76 -1.23 -3.12 -2.94
CA SER A 76 -1.39 -2.00 -3.86
C SER A 76 -1.50 -2.46 -5.32
N LEU A 77 -2.58 -2.04 -6.00
CA LEU A 77 -2.87 -2.43 -7.37
C LEU A 77 -3.60 -1.32 -8.12
N PHE A 78 -3.20 -1.08 -9.36
CA PHE A 78 -3.95 -0.43 -10.42
C PHE A 78 -3.99 -1.38 -11.62
N ALA A 79 -5.20 -1.76 -12.03
CA ALA A 79 -5.41 -2.57 -13.22
C ALA A 79 -6.77 -2.24 -13.85
N SER A 80 -6.83 -2.04 -15.17
CA SER A 80 -8.07 -1.70 -15.87
C SER A 80 -9.20 -2.72 -15.69
N THR A 81 -8.84 -3.97 -15.39
CA THR A 81 -9.75 -5.09 -15.17
C THR A 81 -10.08 -5.32 -13.69
N SER A 82 -9.65 -4.44 -12.77
CA SER A 82 -9.96 -4.57 -11.35
C SER A 82 -11.47 -4.50 -11.11
N PRO A 83 -12.04 -5.45 -10.36
CA PRO A 83 -13.46 -5.39 -10.02
C PRO A 83 -13.77 -4.19 -9.11
N ARG A 84 -15.00 -3.68 -9.22
CA ARG A 84 -15.46 -2.51 -8.46
C ARG A 84 -15.56 -2.77 -6.95
N ALA A 85 -16.04 -3.96 -6.55
CA ALA A 85 -16.36 -4.24 -5.15
C ALA A 85 -15.16 -4.08 -4.19
N PRO A 86 -13.95 -4.58 -4.51
CA PRO A 86 -12.76 -4.31 -3.69
C PRO A 86 -12.40 -2.82 -3.60
N VAL A 87 -12.59 -2.04 -4.67
CA VAL A 87 -12.28 -0.60 -4.67
C VAL A 87 -13.14 0.13 -3.64
N ASP A 88 -14.46 -0.11 -3.64
CA ASP A 88 -15.37 0.50 -2.67
C ASP A 88 -15.05 0.01 -1.23
N PHE A 89 -14.76 -1.28 -1.05
CA PHE A 89 -14.37 -1.84 0.26
C PHE A 89 -13.10 -1.20 0.82
N PHE A 90 -12.01 -1.16 0.05
CA PHE A 90 -10.75 -0.57 0.49
C PHE A 90 -10.87 0.93 0.75
N ARG A 91 -11.65 1.66 -0.07
CA ARG A 91 -11.97 3.06 0.19
C ARG A 91 -12.62 3.25 1.56
N ASN A 92 -13.61 2.43 1.85
CA ASN A 92 -14.38 2.55 3.09
C ASN A 92 -13.56 2.14 4.32
N LEU A 93 -12.52 1.32 4.16
CA LEU A 93 -11.55 1.03 5.21
C LEU A 93 -10.44 2.10 5.36
N GLY A 94 -10.38 3.10 4.48
CA GLY A 94 -9.44 4.22 4.58
C GLY A 94 -8.26 4.17 3.60
N PHE A 95 -8.19 3.15 2.74
CA PHE A 95 -7.15 3.07 1.72
C PHE A 95 -7.40 4.04 0.57
N TYR A 96 -6.35 4.72 0.12
CA TYR A 96 -6.43 5.59 -1.04
C TYR A 96 -6.74 4.79 -2.32
N ASN A 97 -7.63 5.32 -3.15
CA ASN A 97 -7.94 4.79 -4.47
C ASN A 97 -8.50 5.86 -5.40
N ASN A 98 -8.54 5.56 -6.70
CA ASN A 98 -9.16 6.41 -7.72
C ASN A 98 -10.68 6.21 -7.88
N GLY A 99 -11.32 5.37 -7.06
CA GLY A 99 -12.76 5.08 -7.14
C GLY A 99 -13.20 4.26 -8.37
N ILE A 100 -12.27 3.77 -9.19
CA ILE A 100 -12.59 3.05 -10.43
C ILE A 100 -11.96 1.65 -10.40
N ASN A 101 -10.64 1.55 -10.33
CA ASN A 101 -9.91 0.32 -10.65
C ASN A 101 -8.54 0.19 -9.95
N SER A 102 -8.39 0.89 -8.83
CA SER A 102 -7.18 0.82 -8.01
C SER A 102 -7.46 0.86 -6.53
N TYR A 103 -6.49 0.44 -5.73
CA TYR A 103 -6.40 0.65 -4.29
C TYR A 103 -4.94 0.58 -3.89
N GLN A 104 -4.53 1.44 -2.97
CA GLN A 104 -3.13 1.62 -2.58
C GLN A 104 -3.01 1.50 -1.06
N TYR A 105 -1.88 1.00 -0.59
CA TYR A 105 -1.54 0.85 0.83
C TYR A 105 -1.63 2.16 1.65
N ARG A 106 -1.65 3.33 1.00
CA ARG A 106 -1.78 4.63 1.68
C ARG A 106 -3.05 4.69 2.52
N GLY A 107 -2.93 5.20 3.75
CA GLY A 107 -4.03 5.28 4.70
C GLY A 107 -4.21 4.01 5.55
N ALA A 108 -3.29 3.04 5.42
CA ALA A 108 -3.25 1.87 6.28
C ALA A 108 -3.12 2.25 7.76
N THR A 109 -3.91 1.57 8.58
CA THR A 109 -3.75 1.51 10.04
C THR A 109 -3.10 0.18 10.42
N LEU A 110 -2.54 0.09 11.63
CA LEU A 110 -1.99 -1.15 12.16
C LEU A 110 -3.00 -2.32 12.12
N PHE A 111 -4.29 -2.02 12.37
CA PHE A 111 -5.37 -2.99 12.22
C PHE A 111 -5.55 -3.47 10.77
N THR A 112 -5.64 -2.56 9.81
CA THR A 112 -5.85 -2.97 8.40
C THR A 112 -4.64 -3.74 7.85
N GLU A 113 -3.43 -3.43 8.31
CA GLU A 113 -2.24 -4.22 8.00
C GLU A 113 -2.36 -5.63 8.57
N ALA A 114 -2.70 -5.74 9.86
CA ALA A 114 -2.88 -7.02 10.52
C ALA A 114 -3.95 -7.88 9.84
N PHE A 115 -5.10 -7.27 9.53
CA PHE A 115 -6.24 -7.92 8.88
C PHE A 115 -5.92 -8.39 7.45
N LEU A 116 -5.16 -7.61 6.67
CA LEU A 116 -4.83 -7.94 5.28
C LEU A 116 -3.56 -8.78 5.12
N GLY A 117 -2.91 -9.14 6.22
CA GLY A 117 -1.69 -9.93 6.20
C GLY A 117 -0.43 -9.15 5.86
N ILE A 118 -0.44 -7.81 5.97
CA ILE A 118 0.73 -6.96 5.68
C ILE A 118 1.66 -7.01 6.90
N LYS A 119 2.61 -7.96 6.83
CA LYS A 119 3.58 -8.23 7.91
C LYS A 119 4.77 -7.31 7.85
N TYR A 120 5.15 -6.88 6.65
CA TYR A 120 6.37 -6.11 6.45
C TYR A 120 6.08 -4.82 5.70
N VAL A 121 6.74 -3.74 6.12
CA VAL A 121 6.67 -2.43 5.46
C VAL A 121 8.08 -1.89 5.26
N ILE A 122 8.48 -1.71 4.00
CA ILE A 122 9.76 -1.10 3.62
C ILE A 122 9.59 0.42 3.59
N ALA A 123 10.19 1.12 4.54
CA ALA A 123 10.31 2.57 4.50
C ALA A 123 11.59 2.97 3.76
N ARG A 124 11.47 3.73 2.67
CA ARG A 124 12.63 4.22 1.88
C ARG A 124 12.92 5.70 2.06
N GLU A 125 12.14 6.36 2.92
CA GLU A 125 12.31 7.74 3.34
C GLU A 125 12.09 7.78 4.85
N GLU A 126 12.74 8.74 5.52
CA GLU A 126 12.52 8.92 6.95
C GLU A 126 11.09 9.38 7.20
N THR A 127 10.37 8.65 8.05
CA THR A 127 9.06 9.10 8.52
C THR A 127 9.30 10.04 9.70
N PRO A 128 8.81 11.30 9.66
CA PRO A 128 9.04 12.26 10.73
C PRO A 128 8.29 11.90 12.04
N ALA A 129 7.35 10.96 12.00
CA ALA A 129 6.62 10.48 13.18
C ALA A 129 7.36 9.32 13.85
N LEU A 130 7.41 9.34 15.18
CA LEU A 130 7.93 8.24 15.99
C LEU A 130 7.04 7.01 15.77
N GLU A 131 7.58 5.99 15.11
CA GLU A 131 6.92 4.69 14.91
C GLU A 131 7.30 3.77 16.09
N THR A 132 6.39 3.59 17.04
CA THR A 132 6.60 2.74 18.24
C THR A 132 5.99 1.35 18.12
N GLU A 133 5.01 1.17 17.23
CA GLU A 133 4.19 -0.04 17.18
C GLU A 133 4.82 -1.19 16.41
N ARG A 134 5.80 -0.89 15.55
CA ARG A 134 6.47 -1.86 14.67
C ARG A 134 7.95 -1.93 14.96
N GLN A 135 8.50 -3.13 14.85
CA GLN A 135 9.91 -3.38 15.11
C GLN A 135 10.71 -3.25 13.81
N ILE A 136 11.87 -2.58 13.87
CA ILE A 136 12.80 -2.57 12.75
C ILE A 136 13.59 -3.88 12.78
N ILE A 137 13.48 -4.68 11.73
CA ILE A 137 14.11 -6.02 11.67
C ILE A 137 15.31 -6.09 10.73
N LEU A 138 15.35 -5.22 9.71
CA LEU A 138 16.47 -5.09 8.78
C LEU A 138 16.45 -3.71 8.13
N GLY A 139 17.54 -3.35 7.47
CA GLY A 139 17.67 -2.10 6.76
C GLY A 139 19.11 -1.74 6.44
N ASN A 140 19.27 -0.60 5.77
CA ASN A 140 20.52 0.07 5.48
C ASN A 140 20.28 1.59 5.46
N ASP A 141 21.24 2.35 4.94
CA ASP A 141 21.13 3.82 4.89
C ASP A 141 19.99 4.34 4.00
N LEU A 142 19.47 3.50 3.09
CA LEU A 142 18.45 3.87 2.11
C LEU A 142 17.06 3.34 2.44
N VAL A 143 16.96 2.22 3.17
CA VAL A 143 15.68 1.61 3.54
C VAL A 143 15.70 1.04 4.94
N ARG A 144 14.54 1.08 5.62
CA ARG A 144 14.28 0.40 6.89
C ARG A 144 13.07 -0.49 6.72
N VAL A 145 13.13 -1.70 7.25
CA VAL A 145 12.01 -2.64 7.19
C VAL A 145 11.41 -2.83 8.56
N TYR A 146 10.13 -2.54 8.63
CA TYR A 146 9.29 -2.67 9.81
C TYR A 146 8.53 -3.99 9.74
N GLU A 147 8.51 -4.73 10.85
CA GLU A 147 7.67 -5.90 11.06
C GLU A 147 6.46 -5.52 11.94
N ASN A 148 5.28 -5.90 11.48
CA ASN A 148 4.04 -5.86 12.25
C ASN A 148 3.84 -7.21 12.96
N PRO A 149 4.00 -7.28 14.29
CA PRO A 149 3.85 -8.54 15.03
C PRO A 149 2.39 -8.97 15.22
N TYR A 150 1.43 -8.13 14.83
CA TYR A 150 -0.01 -8.34 15.08
C TYR A 150 -0.77 -8.98 13.91
N VAL A 151 -0.05 -9.45 12.88
CA VAL A 151 -0.68 -10.00 11.68
C VAL A 151 -1.54 -11.23 11.97
N PHE A 152 -2.75 -11.24 11.41
CA PHE A 152 -3.66 -12.37 11.53
C PHE A 152 -3.17 -13.55 10.67
N PRO A 153 -3.43 -14.80 11.09
CA PRO A 153 -3.16 -15.95 10.24
C PRO A 153 -4.05 -15.89 8.98
N LEU A 154 -3.64 -16.56 7.90
CA LEU A 154 -4.38 -16.55 6.62
C LEU A 154 -5.85 -16.98 6.78
N ALA A 155 -6.12 -17.90 7.70
CA ALA A 155 -7.47 -18.32 8.07
C ALA A 155 -7.63 -18.27 9.59
N PHE A 156 -8.68 -17.59 10.03
CA PHE A 156 -9.09 -17.52 11.43
C PHE A 156 -10.62 -17.56 11.51
N ARG A 157 -11.12 -17.91 12.70
CA ARG A 157 -12.56 -17.95 12.98
C ARG A 157 -13.04 -16.57 13.40
N VAL A 158 -14.22 -16.20 12.93
CA VAL A 158 -14.95 -14.99 13.31
C VAL A 158 -16.38 -15.32 13.71
N ASP A 159 -17.06 -14.39 14.38
CA ASP A 159 -18.49 -14.48 14.63
C ASP A 159 -19.30 -14.49 13.32
N LYS A 160 -20.42 -15.23 13.30
CA LYS A 160 -21.27 -15.37 12.11
C LYS A 160 -21.86 -14.02 11.66
N LYS A 161 -22.01 -13.05 12.57
CA LYS A 161 -22.42 -11.67 12.27
C LYS A 161 -21.53 -10.97 11.24
N THR A 162 -20.28 -11.41 11.07
CA THR A 162 -19.39 -10.87 10.03
C THR A 162 -19.98 -11.01 8.62
N LEU A 163 -20.82 -12.02 8.38
CA LEU A 163 -21.48 -12.21 7.07
C LEU A 163 -22.44 -11.07 6.70
N ASP A 164 -22.96 -10.36 7.70
CA ASP A 164 -23.88 -9.23 7.52
C ASP A 164 -23.15 -7.88 7.45
N PHE A 165 -21.82 -7.87 7.61
CA PHE A 165 -21.03 -6.65 7.55
C PHE A 165 -21.06 -6.03 6.15
N GLN A 166 -21.36 -4.74 6.11
CA GLN A 166 -21.27 -3.92 4.90
C GLN A 166 -20.50 -2.65 5.21
N SER A 167 -19.40 -2.44 4.50
CA SER A 167 -18.66 -1.18 4.59
C SER A 167 -19.46 -0.04 3.98
N VAL A 168 -19.51 1.12 4.63
CA VAL A 168 -20.22 2.31 4.15
C VAL A 168 -19.26 3.44 3.81
N SER A 169 -19.60 4.28 2.83
CA SER A 169 -18.79 5.47 2.56
C SER A 169 -18.82 6.45 3.74
N GLY A 170 -17.69 7.12 4.00
CA GLY A 170 -17.58 8.14 5.03
C GLY A 170 -16.42 7.88 5.98
N ASN A 171 -16.72 7.59 7.24
CA ASN A 171 -15.71 7.47 8.29
C ASN A 171 -15.03 6.09 8.29
N ALA A 172 -13.77 6.04 7.85
CA ALA A 172 -12.96 4.83 7.80
C ALA A 172 -12.75 4.18 9.17
N PHE A 173 -12.52 4.97 10.22
CA PHE A 173 -12.36 4.47 11.59
C PHE A 173 -13.63 3.80 12.10
N LYS A 174 -14.80 4.35 11.77
CA LYS A 174 -16.09 3.74 12.10
C LYS A 174 -16.27 2.40 11.38
N ASN A 175 -15.93 2.31 10.09
CA ASN A 175 -15.98 1.03 9.36
C ASN A 175 -15.03 -0.01 9.96
N GLN A 176 -13.80 0.39 10.34
CA GLN A 176 -12.85 -0.51 10.98
C GLN A 176 -13.36 -1.00 12.34
N ASN A 177 -13.93 -0.12 13.17
CA ASN A 177 -14.60 -0.50 14.42
C ASN A 177 -15.74 -1.48 14.16
N GLN A 178 -16.65 -1.17 13.22
CA GLN A 178 -17.79 -2.03 12.87
C GLN A 178 -17.35 -3.41 12.36
N LEU A 179 -16.27 -3.47 11.56
CA LEU A 179 -15.70 -4.73 11.09
C LEU A 179 -15.20 -5.57 12.28
N VAL A 180 -14.45 -4.96 13.22
CA VAL A 180 -13.98 -5.68 14.41
C VAL A 180 -15.13 -6.15 15.29
N THR A 181 -16.10 -5.28 15.59
CA THR A 181 -17.29 -5.66 16.37
C THR A 181 -18.07 -6.80 15.70
N ALA A 182 -18.09 -6.87 14.36
CA ALA A 182 -18.73 -7.97 13.65
C ALA A 182 -17.90 -9.28 13.70
N MET A 183 -16.57 -9.18 13.81
CA MET A 183 -15.64 -10.32 13.87
C MET A 183 -15.54 -10.97 15.25
N VAL A 184 -15.61 -10.18 16.33
CA VAL A 184 -15.39 -10.67 17.70
C VAL A 184 -16.69 -10.72 18.51
N CYS A 185 -16.79 -11.67 19.43
CA CYS A 185 -17.91 -11.72 20.36
C CYS A 185 -17.70 -10.66 21.46
N GLY A 186 -18.28 -9.47 21.30
CA GLY A 186 -18.27 -8.40 22.30
C GLY A 186 -18.17 -7.01 21.69
N ASP A 187 -18.42 -5.99 22.50
CA ASP A 187 -18.18 -4.60 22.09
C ASP A 187 -16.67 -4.34 22.12
N SER A 188 -16.08 -4.17 20.94
CA SER A 188 -14.66 -3.87 20.77
C SER A 188 -14.52 -2.63 19.91
N GLN A 189 -13.77 -1.65 20.43
CA GLN A 189 -13.53 -0.37 19.80
C GLN A 189 -12.03 -0.18 19.59
N LEU A 190 -11.60 -0.08 18.34
CA LEU A 190 -10.20 0.16 17.98
C LEU A 190 -9.86 1.65 17.98
N PHE A 191 -10.80 2.47 17.52
CA PHE A 191 -10.62 3.90 17.33
C PHE A 191 -11.65 4.68 18.12
N GLU A 192 -11.20 5.72 18.79
CA GLU A 192 -12.04 6.66 19.51
C GLU A 192 -11.95 8.04 18.87
N HIS A 193 -13.05 8.78 18.92
CA HIS A 193 -13.06 10.15 18.46
C HIS A 193 -12.45 11.04 19.55
N LEU A 194 -11.30 11.65 19.25
CA LEU A 194 -10.71 12.66 20.12
C LEU A 194 -11.31 14.03 19.78
N SER A 195 -11.82 14.74 20.79
CA SER A 195 -12.15 16.16 20.62
C SER A 195 -10.88 17.00 20.66
N TYR A 196 -10.94 18.21 20.07
CA TYR A 196 -9.82 19.13 20.07
C TYR A 196 -9.32 19.47 21.48
N ASP A 197 -10.22 19.44 22.48
CA ASP A 197 -9.88 19.73 23.88
C ASP A 197 -9.15 18.57 24.60
N GLN A 198 -8.94 17.43 23.92
CA GLN A 198 -8.32 16.22 24.47
C GLN A 198 -6.91 15.94 23.92
N ILE A 199 -6.37 16.83 23.07
CA ILE A 199 -5.03 16.75 22.46
C ILE A 199 -4.18 17.91 22.98
#